data_AF-A0A5C5U2N6-F1
#
_entry.id   AF-A0A5C5U2N6-F1
#
_cell.length_a   1.000
_cell.length_b   1.000
_cell.length_c   1.000
_cell.angle_alpha   90.00
_cell.angle_beta   90.00
_cell.angle_gamma   90.00
#
_symmetry.space_group_name_H-M   'P 1'
#
loop_
_entity.id
_entity.type
_entity.pdbx_description
1 polymer ?
#
loop_
_entity_poly.entity_id
_entity_poly.type
_entity_poly.pdbx_seq_one_letter_code
_entity_poly.pdbx_strand_id
1 'polypeptide(L)'
;MGTALMIALLIGAVAYLVLGPGKDGERPRRSRAARTKPSPDVPDWLRGRWAMMDGCRPGDGGLFPRWYFDPMTEFQARRLTEDGMTFSPSLTKGQASDLIGLGESPDDEDLEVLRFFKRPLRGMNKARARHEVAVLFQDEANRRAWEDRPATDVQREFYRFFGMSLQAGLPKRQADAEISQKLSAAQAESDPRLDHWRTLAQLFDDFSDAEFREGYDMKKPSLQAIRKAAEALAAEAGWEAVDSDGVAERLLETHPSLQK
;
A
#
# COMPACT_ATOMS: atom_id res chain seq x y z
N MET A 1 18.32 -18.34 8.54
CA MET A 1 17.00 -18.55 7.90
C MET A 1 15.94 -18.04 8.86
N GLY A 2 15.41 -16.83 8.63
CA GLY A 2 14.48 -16.21 9.59
C GLY A 2 14.20 -14.71 9.41
N THR A 3 14.64 -14.08 8.33
CA THR A 3 14.44 -12.62 8.10
C THR A 3 13.29 -12.31 7.14
N ALA A 4 12.93 -13.22 6.23
CA ALA A 4 11.91 -12.97 5.21
C ALA A 4 10.46 -13.01 5.74
N LEU A 5 10.18 -13.80 6.79
CA LEU A 5 8.84 -13.86 7.41
C LEU A 5 8.49 -12.58 8.18
N MET A 6 9.50 -11.77 8.55
CA MET A 6 9.29 -10.51 9.25
C MET A 6 8.83 -9.39 8.31
N ILE A 7 9.04 -9.48 6.99
CA ILE A 7 8.84 -8.35 6.07
C ILE A 7 7.35 -8.14 5.74
N ALA A 8 6.56 -9.20 5.55
CA ALA A 8 5.11 -9.08 5.37
C ALA A 8 4.37 -8.76 6.68
N LEU A 9 4.93 -9.17 7.83
CA LEU A 9 4.39 -8.86 9.15
C LEU A 9 4.78 -7.46 9.65
N LEU A 10 5.93 -6.91 9.28
CA LEU A 10 6.34 -5.55 9.66
C LEU A 10 5.65 -4.47 8.83
N ILE A 11 5.43 -4.67 7.54
CA ILE A 11 4.66 -3.72 6.71
C ILE A 11 3.19 -3.69 7.19
N GLY A 12 2.61 -4.86 7.48
CA GLY A 12 1.28 -4.97 8.08
C GLY A 12 1.20 -4.49 9.54
N ALA A 13 2.23 -4.69 10.36
CA ALA A 13 2.24 -4.24 11.76
C ALA A 13 2.46 -2.74 11.89
N VAL A 14 3.23 -2.11 11.00
CA VAL A 14 3.32 -0.64 10.93
C VAL A 14 1.98 -0.08 10.45
N ALA A 15 1.36 -0.65 9.42
CA ALA A 15 -0.01 -0.24 9.03
C ALA A 15 -1.03 -0.47 10.16
N TYR A 16 -0.96 -1.58 10.91
CA TYR A 16 -1.87 -1.90 12.01
C TYR A 16 -1.61 -1.06 13.28
N LEU A 17 -0.36 -0.72 13.61
CA LEU A 17 0.02 0.13 14.75
C LEU A 17 -0.12 1.63 14.45
N VAL A 18 -0.02 2.02 13.18
CA VAL A 18 -0.27 3.40 12.70
C VAL A 18 -1.76 3.66 12.50
N LEU A 19 -2.55 2.69 12.02
CA LEU A 19 -3.97 2.91 11.70
C LEU A 19 -4.96 2.48 12.80
N GLY A 20 -4.53 1.70 13.80
CA GLY A 20 -5.42 1.16 14.83
C GLY A 20 -6.62 0.37 14.25
N PRO A 21 -7.46 -0.25 15.10
CA PRO A 21 -8.79 -0.66 14.67
C PRO A 21 -9.59 0.63 14.44
N GLY A 22 -9.56 1.15 13.21
CA GLY A 22 -10.38 2.28 12.82
C GLY A 22 -11.84 2.03 13.17
N LYS A 23 -12.46 2.98 13.86
CA LYS A 23 -13.92 3.06 13.95
C LYS A 23 -14.46 3.01 12.53
N ASP A 24 -15.48 2.19 12.31
CA ASP A 24 -16.17 2.01 11.03
C ASP A 24 -16.82 3.33 10.57
N GLY A 25 -16.01 4.26 10.07
CA GLY A 25 -16.46 5.32 9.20
C GLY A 25 -16.75 4.68 7.85
N GLU A 26 -17.97 4.83 7.36
CA GLU A 26 -18.44 4.32 6.08
C GLU A 26 -17.45 4.70 4.97
N ARG A 27 -16.59 3.74 4.59
CA ARG A 27 -15.75 3.89 3.42
C ARG A 27 -16.66 4.07 2.21
N PRO A 28 -16.47 5.10 1.37
CA PRO A 28 -17.25 5.26 0.16
C PRO A 28 -17.16 3.98 -0.68
N ARG A 29 -18.31 3.48 -1.12
CA ARG A 29 -18.44 2.31 -1.99
C ARG A 29 -17.57 2.54 -3.22
N ARG A 30 -16.41 1.87 -3.29
CA ARG A 30 -15.55 1.82 -4.48
C ARG A 30 -16.43 1.64 -5.72
N SER A 31 -16.36 2.63 -6.62
CA SER A 31 -17.12 2.64 -7.85
C SER A 31 -16.82 1.37 -8.65
N ARG A 32 -17.88 0.67 -9.04
CA ARG A 32 -17.84 -0.60 -9.75
C ARG A 32 -17.38 -0.31 -11.19
N ALA A 33 -16.07 -0.19 -11.40
CA ALA A 33 -15.49 -0.09 -12.73
C ALA A 33 -16.04 -1.21 -13.62
N ALA A 34 -16.37 -0.86 -14.87
CA ALA A 34 -17.04 -1.76 -15.81
C ALA A 34 -16.22 -3.04 -16.02
N ARG A 35 -16.74 -4.15 -15.50
CA ARG A 35 -16.16 -5.48 -15.65
C ARG A 35 -16.21 -5.89 -17.12
N THR A 36 -15.07 -5.88 -17.78
CA THR A 36 -14.89 -6.51 -19.09
C THR A 36 -14.92 -8.03 -18.87
N LYS A 37 -15.87 -8.75 -19.48
CA LYS A 37 -15.96 -10.22 -19.36
C LYS A 37 -14.78 -10.88 -20.08
N PRO A 38 -13.93 -11.71 -19.43
CA PRO A 38 -12.90 -12.47 -20.12
C PRO A 38 -13.39 -13.84 -20.61
N SER A 39 -12.83 -14.26 -21.75
CA SER A 39 -12.88 -15.61 -22.37
C SER A 39 -12.15 -16.66 -21.50
N PRO A 40 -12.46 -17.98 -21.61
CA PRO A 40 -12.16 -19.01 -20.60
C PRO A 40 -10.76 -19.63 -20.68
N ASP A 41 -9.79 -18.97 -21.32
CA ASP A 41 -8.41 -19.46 -21.41
C ASP A 41 -7.49 -18.71 -20.44
N VAL A 42 -6.99 -19.44 -19.44
CA VAL A 42 -5.92 -18.97 -18.56
C VAL A 42 -4.72 -18.57 -19.44
N PRO A 43 -4.20 -17.34 -19.36
CA PRO A 43 -3.06 -16.95 -20.19
C PRO A 43 -1.79 -17.77 -19.88
N ASP A 44 -0.93 -17.98 -20.88
CA ASP A 44 0.30 -18.77 -20.72
C ASP A 44 1.22 -18.25 -19.61
N TRP A 45 1.34 -16.93 -19.47
CA TRP A 45 2.14 -16.34 -18.41
C TRP A 45 1.60 -16.66 -17.00
N LEU A 46 0.29 -16.82 -16.87
CA LEU A 46 -0.34 -17.15 -15.59
C LEU A 46 -0.14 -18.63 -15.27
N ARG A 47 -0.21 -19.51 -16.28
CA ARG A 47 0.25 -20.91 -16.14
C ARG A 47 1.72 -20.97 -15.72
N GLY A 48 2.57 -20.16 -16.34
CA GLY A 48 3.99 -20.05 -15.97
C GLY A 48 4.19 -19.61 -14.52
N ARG A 49 3.40 -18.65 -14.03
CA ARG A 49 3.37 -18.28 -12.60
C ARG A 49 3.01 -19.46 -11.71
N TRP A 50 1.97 -20.22 -12.06
CA TRP A 50 1.55 -21.36 -11.26
C TRP A 50 2.61 -22.47 -11.26
N ALA A 51 3.31 -22.70 -12.37
CA ALA A 51 4.43 -23.63 -12.41
C ALA A 51 5.60 -23.22 -11.49
N MET A 52 5.79 -21.91 -11.24
CA MET A 52 6.78 -21.45 -10.25
C MET A 52 6.45 -21.90 -8.82
N MET A 53 5.18 -22.23 -8.53
CA MET A 53 4.78 -22.74 -7.22
C MET A 53 5.29 -24.14 -6.95
N ASP A 54 5.39 -24.99 -7.99
CA ASP A 54 5.69 -26.43 -7.83
C ASP A 54 7.08 -26.67 -7.22
N GLY A 55 7.98 -25.68 -7.29
CA GLY A 55 9.30 -25.68 -6.65
C GLY A 55 9.39 -24.91 -5.33
N CYS A 56 8.32 -24.27 -4.88
CA CYS A 56 8.31 -23.43 -3.67
C CYS A 56 7.65 -24.13 -2.49
N ARG A 57 8.30 -24.10 -1.32
CA ARG A 57 7.66 -24.52 -0.06
C ARG A 57 6.87 -23.35 0.54
N PRO A 58 5.70 -23.59 1.16
CA PRO A 58 4.96 -22.55 1.84
C PRO A 58 5.82 -21.88 2.93
N GLY A 59 5.99 -20.55 2.84
CA GLY A 59 6.70 -19.76 3.84
C GLY A 59 8.23 -19.73 3.71
N ASP A 60 8.82 -20.32 2.66
CA ASP A 60 10.28 -20.40 2.47
C ASP A 60 10.89 -19.09 1.92
N GLY A 61 10.45 -17.95 2.47
CA GLY A 61 10.87 -16.61 2.05
C GLY A 61 10.58 -16.26 0.58
N GLY A 62 9.86 -17.13 -0.13
CA GLY A 62 9.74 -17.13 -1.57
C GLY A 62 8.45 -16.48 -2.04
N LEU A 63 8.55 -15.84 -3.21
CA LEU A 63 7.57 -15.53 -4.26
C LEU A 63 6.05 -15.56 -3.98
N PHE A 64 5.57 -16.54 -3.21
CA PHE A 64 4.18 -16.76 -2.85
C PHE A 64 4.00 -16.75 -1.32
N PRO A 65 3.05 -15.96 -0.78
CA PRO A 65 2.76 -15.98 0.65
C PRO A 65 2.19 -17.34 1.07
N ARG A 66 2.33 -17.72 2.34
CA ARG A 66 1.88 -19.04 2.84
C ARG A 66 0.42 -19.35 2.51
N TRP A 67 -0.47 -18.36 2.65
CA TRP A 67 -1.91 -18.52 2.37
C TRP A 67 -2.20 -18.85 0.91
N TYR A 68 -1.26 -18.57 -0.01
CA TYR A 68 -1.42 -18.81 -1.43
C TYR A 68 -1.66 -20.29 -1.73
N PHE A 69 -1.06 -21.18 -0.92
CA PHE A 69 -1.16 -22.63 -1.05
C PHE A 69 -2.37 -23.23 -0.33
N ASP A 70 -3.12 -22.43 0.43
CA ASP A 70 -4.31 -22.91 1.12
C ASP A 70 -5.39 -23.34 0.12
N PRO A 71 -6.32 -24.23 0.49
CA PRO A 71 -7.48 -24.53 -0.35
C PRO A 71 -8.30 -23.27 -0.67
N MET A 72 -8.84 -23.21 -1.90
CA MET A 72 -9.76 -22.15 -2.30
C MET A 72 -10.98 -22.08 -1.38
N THR A 73 -11.40 -20.86 -1.03
CA THR A 73 -12.57 -20.64 -0.16
C THR A 73 -13.89 -20.68 -0.95
N GLU A 74 -15.00 -20.97 -0.27
CA GLU A 74 -16.34 -20.94 -0.88
C GLU A 74 -16.68 -19.57 -1.49
N PHE A 75 -16.24 -18.49 -0.85
CA PHE A 75 -16.41 -17.13 -1.36
C PHE A 75 -15.71 -16.95 -2.71
N GLN A 76 -14.47 -17.44 -2.84
CA GLN A 76 -13.72 -17.35 -4.10
C GLN A 76 -14.35 -18.22 -5.18
N ALA A 77 -14.78 -19.43 -4.85
CA ALA A 77 -15.48 -20.31 -5.79
C ALA A 77 -16.76 -19.63 -6.31
N ARG A 78 -17.58 -19.05 -5.42
CA ARG A 78 -18.77 -18.29 -5.79
C ARG A 78 -18.42 -17.10 -6.69
N ARG A 79 -17.40 -16.32 -6.32
CA ARG A 79 -16.93 -15.16 -7.08
C ARG A 79 -16.51 -15.54 -8.51
N LEU A 80 -15.75 -16.62 -8.67
CA LEU A 80 -15.34 -17.13 -9.98
C LEU A 80 -16.54 -17.57 -10.82
N THR A 81 -17.50 -18.26 -10.22
CA THR A 81 -18.77 -18.64 -10.90
C THR A 81 -19.57 -17.42 -11.33
N GLU A 82 -19.70 -16.40 -10.47
CA GLU A 82 -20.38 -15.14 -10.80
C GLU A 82 -19.71 -14.39 -11.96
N ASP A 83 -18.38 -14.49 -12.08
CA ASP A 83 -17.62 -13.90 -13.18
C ASP A 83 -17.64 -14.79 -14.44
N GLY A 84 -18.36 -15.93 -14.43
CA GLY A 84 -18.52 -16.83 -15.57
C GLY A 84 -17.30 -17.72 -15.85
N MET A 85 -16.39 -17.84 -14.88
CA MET A 85 -15.18 -18.64 -15.03
C MET A 85 -15.48 -20.13 -14.80
N THR A 86 -14.91 -20.98 -15.66
CA THR A 86 -14.84 -22.44 -15.40
C THR A 86 -13.50 -22.73 -14.72
N PHE A 87 -13.50 -23.48 -13.62
CA PHE A 87 -12.29 -23.74 -12.83
C PHE A 87 -12.30 -25.14 -12.21
N SER A 88 -11.11 -25.64 -11.85
CA SER A 88 -10.98 -26.88 -11.09
C SER A 88 -11.34 -26.67 -9.62
N PRO A 89 -12.09 -27.59 -8.97
CA PRO A 89 -12.31 -27.53 -7.52
C PRO A 89 -11.02 -27.69 -6.71
N SER A 90 -9.94 -28.20 -7.33
CA SER A 90 -8.63 -28.37 -6.69
C SER A 90 -7.74 -27.13 -6.72
N LEU A 91 -8.24 -25.97 -7.16
CA LEU A 91 -7.45 -24.74 -7.13
C LEU A 91 -7.09 -24.36 -5.70
N THR A 92 -5.88 -23.82 -5.56
CA THR A 92 -5.46 -23.14 -4.35
C THR A 92 -6.08 -21.74 -4.26
N LYS A 93 -6.14 -21.18 -3.06
CA LYS A 93 -6.60 -19.82 -2.76
C LYS A 93 -5.84 -18.78 -3.58
N GLY A 94 -4.54 -18.99 -3.79
CA GLY A 94 -3.70 -18.14 -4.62
C GLY A 94 -4.06 -18.20 -6.10
N GLN A 95 -4.18 -19.40 -6.68
CA GLN A 95 -4.60 -19.57 -8.08
C GLN A 95 -6.00 -18.99 -8.34
N ALA A 96 -6.93 -19.19 -7.41
CA ALA A 96 -8.26 -18.58 -7.47
C ALA A 96 -8.19 -17.05 -7.40
N SER A 97 -7.33 -16.50 -6.52
CA SER A 97 -7.11 -15.05 -6.44
C SER A 97 -6.49 -14.48 -7.72
N ASP A 98 -5.59 -15.21 -8.37
CA ASP A 98 -5.01 -14.76 -9.64
C ASP A 98 -6.07 -14.75 -10.76
N LEU A 99 -6.94 -15.76 -10.82
CA LEU A 99 -8.04 -15.78 -11.79
C LEU A 99 -9.00 -14.59 -11.59
N ILE A 100 -9.39 -14.30 -10.35
CA ILE A 100 -10.19 -13.12 -10.02
C ILE A 100 -9.45 -11.84 -10.42
N GLY A 101 -8.14 -11.78 -10.13
CA GLY A 101 -7.28 -10.65 -10.43
C GLY A 101 -7.08 -10.38 -11.93
N LEU A 102 -7.51 -11.25 -12.84
CA LEU A 102 -7.49 -10.97 -14.28
C LEU A 102 -8.43 -9.82 -14.67
N GLY A 103 -9.52 -9.63 -13.91
CA GLY A 103 -10.51 -8.58 -14.13
C GLY A 103 -10.38 -7.38 -13.18
N GLU A 104 -9.33 -7.33 -12.36
CA GLU A 104 -9.10 -6.26 -11.38
C GLU A 104 -7.90 -5.39 -11.76
N SER A 105 -7.96 -4.12 -11.38
CA SER A 105 -6.82 -3.22 -11.47
C SER A 105 -5.70 -3.67 -10.50
N PRO A 106 -4.42 -3.43 -10.84
CA PRO A 106 -3.30 -3.69 -9.95
C PRO A 106 -3.42 -2.98 -8.60
N ASP A 107 -2.88 -3.62 -7.57
CA ASP A 107 -2.73 -2.99 -6.26
C ASP A 107 -1.60 -1.93 -6.32
N ASP A 108 -1.71 -0.83 -5.57
CA ASP A 108 -0.76 0.29 -5.64
C ASP A 108 0.68 -0.13 -5.25
N GLU A 109 0.81 -1.07 -4.33
CA GLU A 109 2.10 -1.64 -3.91
C GLU A 109 2.83 -2.31 -5.08
N ASP A 110 2.13 -3.12 -5.88
CA ASP A 110 2.71 -3.78 -7.06
C ASP A 110 3.13 -2.73 -8.10
N LEU A 111 2.30 -1.69 -8.29
CA LEU A 111 2.61 -0.59 -9.20
C LEU A 111 3.84 0.21 -8.76
N GLU A 112 4.03 0.42 -7.45
CA GLU A 112 5.22 1.09 -6.91
C GLU A 112 6.49 0.30 -7.23
N VAL A 113 6.48 -1.01 -6.99
CA VAL A 113 7.60 -1.91 -7.33
C VAL A 113 7.90 -1.84 -8.82
N LEU A 114 6.89 -2.01 -9.66
CA LEU A 114 7.06 -2.04 -11.10
C LEU A 114 7.57 -0.71 -11.64
N ARG A 115 7.10 0.42 -11.09
CA ARG A 115 7.59 1.76 -11.45
C ARG A 115 9.05 1.96 -11.07
N PHE A 116 9.47 1.49 -9.90
CA PHE A 116 10.88 1.54 -9.46
C PHE A 116 11.80 0.81 -10.42
N PHE A 117 11.40 -0.39 -10.88
CA PHE A 117 12.12 -1.16 -11.90
C PHE A 117 11.80 -0.75 -13.34
N LYS A 118 11.12 0.39 -13.55
CA LYS A 118 10.78 0.96 -14.86
C LYS A 118 10.05 -0.02 -15.79
N ARG A 119 9.19 -0.87 -15.23
CA ARG A 119 8.34 -1.79 -16.00
C ARG A 119 7.13 -1.05 -16.59
N PRO A 120 6.67 -1.43 -17.80
CA PRO A 120 5.44 -0.88 -18.37
C PRO A 120 4.22 -1.22 -17.50
N LEU A 121 3.34 -0.24 -17.27
CA LEU A 121 2.13 -0.42 -16.43
C LEU A 121 0.83 -0.47 -17.25
N ARG A 122 0.85 -0.07 -18.53
CA ARG A 122 -0.34 0.09 -19.35
C ARG A 122 -1.00 -1.26 -19.66
N GLY A 123 -2.31 -1.36 -19.43
CA GLY A 123 -3.10 -2.56 -19.72
C GLY A 123 -2.84 -3.72 -18.75
N MET A 124 -2.18 -3.45 -17.62
CA MET A 124 -1.88 -4.46 -16.62
C MET A 124 -3.09 -4.67 -15.71
N ASN A 125 -3.43 -5.94 -15.45
CA ASN A 125 -4.36 -6.32 -14.39
C ASN A 125 -3.59 -6.78 -13.15
N LYS A 126 -4.30 -6.98 -12.05
CA LYS A 126 -3.75 -7.37 -10.76
C LYS A 126 -2.90 -8.62 -10.79
N ALA A 127 -3.40 -9.68 -11.44
CA ALA A 127 -2.66 -10.93 -11.54
C ALA A 127 -1.36 -10.78 -12.35
N ARG A 128 -1.38 -9.96 -13.42
CA ARG A 128 -0.19 -9.67 -14.22
C ARG A 128 0.82 -8.84 -13.44
N ALA A 129 0.37 -7.84 -12.67
CA ALA A 129 1.26 -7.03 -11.84
C ALA A 129 2.01 -7.90 -10.81
N ARG A 130 1.27 -8.73 -10.07
CA ARG A 130 1.85 -9.70 -9.13
C ARG A 130 2.81 -10.69 -9.78
N HIS A 131 2.51 -11.13 -11.01
CA HIS A 131 3.41 -11.98 -11.79
C HIS A 131 4.73 -11.26 -12.11
N GLU A 132 4.67 -10.04 -12.63
CA GLU A 132 5.86 -9.26 -12.99
C GLU A 132 6.73 -8.94 -11.76
N VAL A 133 6.09 -8.57 -10.64
CA VAL A 133 6.78 -8.37 -9.35
C VAL A 133 7.47 -9.65 -8.91
N ALA A 134 6.76 -10.79 -8.98
CA ALA A 134 7.34 -12.08 -8.67
C ALA A 134 8.56 -12.37 -9.55
N VAL A 135 8.46 -12.23 -10.87
CA VAL A 135 9.58 -12.44 -11.79
C VAL A 135 10.77 -11.55 -11.44
N LEU A 136 10.55 -10.26 -11.16
CA LEU A 136 11.61 -9.34 -10.72
C LEU A 136 12.30 -9.83 -9.45
N PHE A 137 11.51 -10.26 -8.47
CA PHE A 137 11.99 -10.73 -7.18
C PHE A 137 12.46 -12.18 -7.19
N GLN A 138 12.62 -12.84 -8.34
CA GLN A 138 13.42 -14.07 -8.40
C GLN A 138 14.92 -13.75 -8.22
N ASP A 139 15.36 -12.60 -8.74
CA ASP A 139 16.71 -12.09 -8.57
C ASP A 139 16.87 -11.42 -7.18
N GLU A 140 17.82 -11.94 -6.39
CA GLU A 140 18.19 -11.39 -5.09
C GLU A 140 18.71 -9.95 -5.19
N ALA A 141 19.40 -9.59 -6.28
CA ALA A 141 19.89 -8.23 -6.47
C ALA A 141 18.74 -7.23 -6.61
N ASN A 142 17.66 -7.62 -7.29
CA ASN A 142 16.44 -6.80 -7.39
C ASN A 142 15.75 -6.67 -6.04
N ARG A 143 15.61 -7.77 -5.28
CA ARG A 143 15.04 -7.70 -3.92
C ARG A 143 15.81 -6.71 -3.05
N ARG A 144 17.14 -6.82 -3.03
CA ARG A 144 18.01 -5.89 -2.29
C ARG A 144 17.89 -4.46 -2.78
N ALA A 145 17.90 -4.23 -4.09
CA ALA A 145 17.74 -2.88 -4.64
C ALA A 145 16.41 -2.23 -4.24
N TRP A 146 15.33 -3.01 -4.18
CA TRP A 146 14.03 -2.54 -3.70
C TRP A 146 14.03 -2.24 -2.20
N GLU A 147 14.63 -3.12 -1.39
CA GLU A 147 14.73 -2.96 0.07
C GLU A 147 15.66 -1.81 0.49
N ASP A 148 16.76 -1.63 -0.24
CA ASP A 148 17.79 -0.61 -0.03
C ASP A 148 17.47 0.72 -0.75
N ARG A 149 16.27 0.85 -1.32
CA ARG A 149 15.83 2.12 -1.93
C ARG A 149 15.84 3.25 -0.89
N PRO A 150 16.07 4.51 -1.29
CA PRO A 150 16.07 5.62 -0.35
C PRO A 150 14.75 5.75 0.43
N ALA A 151 14.83 6.25 1.66
CA ALA A 151 13.66 6.56 2.47
C ALA A 151 12.65 7.45 1.70
N THR A 152 11.36 7.13 1.85
CA THR A 152 10.23 7.80 1.18
C THR A 152 10.03 9.20 1.74
N ASP A 153 9.32 10.07 1.02
CA ASP A 153 9.07 11.43 1.50
C ASP A 153 8.26 11.45 2.80
N VAL A 154 7.32 10.52 2.98
CA VAL A 154 6.57 10.36 4.24
C VAL A 154 7.49 9.96 5.39
N GLN A 155 8.41 9.01 5.16
CA GLN A 155 9.41 8.66 6.17
C GLN A 155 10.31 9.86 6.49
N ARG A 156 10.70 10.67 5.50
CA ARG A 156 11.50 11.89 5.77
C ARG A 156 10.72 12.91 6.60
N GLU A 157 9.43 13.08 6.35
CA GLU A 157 8.56 13.90 7.19
C GLU A 157 8.43 13.35 8.62
N PHE A 158 8.40 12.03 8.80
CA PHE A 158 8.42 11.42 10.15
C PHE A 158 9.64 11.89 10.94
N TYR A 159 10.84 11.79 10.34
CA TYR A 159 12.07 12.20 11.03
C TYR A 159 12.04 13.69 11.37
N ARG A 160 11.55 14.54 10.45
CA ARG A 160 11.39 15.98 10.71
C ARG A 160 10.41 16.24 11.86
N PHE A 161 9.26 15.58 11.85
CA PHE A 161 8.20 15.75 12.83
C PHE A 161 8.66 15.36 14.25
N PHE A 162 9.37 14.24 14.39
CA PHE A 162 9.92 13.80 15.68
C PHE A 162 11.25 14.46 16.06
N GLY A 163 11.77 15.37 15.23
CA GLY A 163 13.06 16.05 15.48
C GLY A 163 14.27 15.10 15.41
N MET A 164 14.15 14.01 14.66
CA MET A 164 15.21 13.01 14.47
C MET A 164 16.12 13.41 13.30
N SER A 165 17.43 13.16 13.43
CA SER A 165 18.37 13.34 12.33
C SER A 165 18.23 12.21 11.31
N LEU A 166 17.95 12.55 10.06
CA LEU A 166 17.95 11.60 8.96
C LEU A 166 19.35 11.49 8.35
N GLN A 167 19.95 10.29 8.41
CA GLN A 167 21.23 10.04 7.74
C GLN A 167 21.06 10.09 6.21
N ALA A 168 22.03 10.70 5.52
CA ALA A 168 22.01 10.78 4.06
C ALA A 168 22.10 9.37 3.46
N GLY A 169 21.17 9.06 2.55
CA GLY A 169 21.11 7.74 1.90
C GLY A 169 20.55 6.62 2.78
N LEU A 170 19.86 6.95 3.87
CA LEU A 170 19.21 5.94 4.73
C LEU A 170 18.30 5.01 3.89
N PRO A 171 18.55 3.69 3.90
CA PRO A 171 17.69 2.70 3.25
C PRO A 171 16.27 2.72 3.81
N LYS A 172 15.26 2.54 2.95
CA LYS A 172 13.84 2.50 3.35
C LYS A 172 13.61 1.46 4.43
N ARG A 173 14.17 0.25 4.30
CA ARG A 173 14.02 -0.81 5.32
C ARG A 173 14.55 -0.41 6.69
N GLN A 174 15.62 0.39 6.72
CA GLN A 174 16.21 0.86 7.97
C GLN A 174 15.34 1.98 8.56
N ALA A 175 14.86 2.89 7.72
CA ALA A 175 13.88 3.90 8.12
C ALA A 175 12.61 3.25 8.69
N ASP A 176 12.07 2.20 8.06
CA ASP A 176 10.90 1.46 8.56
C ASP A 176 11.16 0.88 9.96
N ALA A 177 12.34 0.29 10.19
CA ALA A 177 12.72 -0.27 11.48
C ALA A 177 12.85 0.80 12.58
N GLU A 178 13.54 1.90 12.28
CA GLU A 178 13.71 3.03 13.22
C GLU A 178 12.38 3.71 13.54
N ILE A 179 11.52 3.91 12.54
CA ILE A 179 10.16 4.45 12.71
C ILE A 179 9.33 3.53 13.59
N SER A 180 9.33 2.22 13.31
CA SER A 180 8.59 1.22 14.10
C SER A 180 9.02 1.25 15.57
N GLN A 181 10.33 1.29 15.82
CA GLN A 181 10.88 1.39 17.16
C GLN A 181 10.45 2.69 17.85
N LYS A 182 10.53 3.83 17.15
CA LYS A 182 10.14 5.13 17.71
C LYS A 182 8.65 5.20 18.04
N LEU A 183 7.78 4.68 17.16
CA LEU A 183 6.34 4.62 17.39
C LEU A 183 6.01 3.73 18.59
N SER A 184 6.67 2.57 18.72
CA SER A 184 6.49 1.68 19.87
C SER A 184 6.93 2.34 21.18
N ALA A 185 8.04 3.08 21.17
CA ALA A 185 8.50 3.81 22.35
C ALA A 185 7.55 4.96 22.71
N ALA A 186 7.13 5.75 21.73
CA ALA A 186 6.15 6.82 21.91
C ALA A 186 4.83 6.31 22.49
N GLN A 187 4.36 5.14 22.04
CA GLN A 187 3.16 4.50 22.57
C GLN A 187 3.34 4.07 24.03
N ALA A 188 4.50 3.51 24.40
CA ALA A 188 4.80 3.10 25.77
C ALA A 188 4.93 4.30 26.73
N GLU A 189 5.40 5.44 26.22
CA GLU A 189 5.56 6.70 26.96
C GLU A 189 4.28 7.55 26.97
N SER A 190 3.22 7.13 26.27
CA SER A 190 2.01 7.93 26.03
C SER A 190 2.33 9.32 25.47
N ASP A 191 3.31 9.40 24.56
CA ASP A 191 3.71 10.65 23.91
C ASP A 191 2.56 11.14 23.00
N PRO A 192 1.95 12.31 23.25
CA PRO A 192 0.82 12.81 22.47
C PRO A 192 1.18 13.05 21.00
N ARG A 193 2.48 13.22 20.68
CA ARG A 193 2.94 13.34 19.29
C ARG A 193 2.66 12.10 18.47
N LEU A 194 2.44 10.94 19.10
CA LEU A 194 2.06 9.72 18.39
C LEU A 194 0.72 9.92 17.66
N ASP A 195 -0.29 10.43 18.37
CA ASP A 195 -1.62 10.62 17.78
C ASP A 195 -1.60 11.77 16.75
N HIS A 196 -0.85 12.84 17.02
CA HIS A 196 -0.64 13.90 16.04
C HIS A 196 0.02 13.37 14.75
N TRP A 197 1.01 12.48 14.87
CA TRP A 197 1.62 11.83 13.71
C TRP A 197 0.64 10.93 12.97
N ARG A 198 -0.22 10.18 13.67
CA ARG A 198 -1.27 9.37 13.03
C ARG A 198 -2.22 10.24 12.22
N THR A 199 -2.64 11.39 12.75
CA THR A 199 -3.44 12.38 12.02
C THR A 199 -2.70 12.87 10.77
N LEU A 200 -1.44 13.26 10.89
CA LEU A 200 -0.64 13.69 9.73
C LEU A 200 -0.47 12.59 8.67
N ALA A 201 -0.23 11.35 9.10
CA ALA A 201 -0.07 10.21 8.19
C ALA A 201 -1.38 9.94 7.42
N GLN A 202 -2.53 10.05 8.08
CA GLN A 202 -3.84 9.95 7.41
C GLN A 202 -4.04 11.08 6.40
N LEU A 203 -3.75 12.32 6.77
CA LEU A 203 -3.81 13.45 5.84
C LEU A 203 -2.92 13.21 4.62
N PHE A 204 -1.70 12.73 4.80
CA PHE A 204 -0.81 12.43 3.66
C PHE A 204 -1.41 11.38 2.72
N ASP A 205 -2.13 10.39 3.24
CA ASP A 205 -2.83 9.38 2.45
C ASP A 205 -3.99 10.00 1.67
N ASP A 206 -4.87 10.73 2.36
CA ASP A 206 -6.05 11.39 1.77
C ASP A 206 -5.67 12.35 0.65
N PHE A 207 -4.67 13.22 0.87
CA PHE A 207 -4.19 14.15 -0.15
C PHE A 207 -3.35 13.47 -1.25
N SER A 208 -2.97 12.20 -1.07
CA SER A 208 -2.37 11.43 -2.16
C SER A 208 -3.40 10.87 -3.11
N ASP A 209 -4.62 10.60 -2.62
CA ASP A 209 -5.76 10.17 -3.41
C ASP A 209 -6.15 11.26 -4.44
N ALA A 210 -6.42 10.82 -5.66
CA ALA A 210 -6.88 11.70 -6.72
C ALA A 210 -8.36 12.06 -6.56
N GLU A 211 -9.20 11.12 -6.11
CA GLU A 211 -10.65 11.32 -5.96
C GLU A 211 -10.93 12.36 -4.86
N PHE A 212 -10.28 12.21 -3.71
CA PHE A 212 -10.34 13.21 -2.64
C PHE A 212 -9.98 14.62 -3.14
N ARG A 213 -8.85 14.77 -3.83
CA ARG A 213 -8.40 16.07 -4.36
C ARG A 213 -9.31 16.64 -5.44
N GLU A 214 -9.96 15.80 -6.22
CA GLU A 214 -10.95 16.24 -7.21
C GLU A 214 -12.19 16.85 -6.54
N GLY A 215 -12.58 16.36 -5.36
CA GLY A 215 -13.66 16.96 -4.56
C GLY A 215 -13.42 18.44 -4.20
N TYR A 216 -12.15 18.85 -4.12
CA TYR A 216 -11.71 20.22 -3.82
C TYR A 216 -11.19 20.98 -5.04
N ASP A 217 -11.29 20.39 -6.24
CA ASP A 217 -10.71 20.94 -7.47
C ASP A 217 -9.23 21.34 -7.30
N MET A 218 -8.47 20.48 -6.62
CA MET A 218 -7.11 20.77 -6.15
C MET A 218 -6.04 19.91 -6.84
N LYS A 219 -4.90 20.52 -7.15
CA LYS A 219 -3.64 19.85 -7.50
C LYS A 219 -3.05 19.13 -6.28
N LYS A 220 -2.08 18.22 -6.48
CA LYS A 220 -1.45 17.50 -5.35
C LYS A 220 -0.60 18.47 -4.50
N PRO A 221 -0.93 18.71 -3.22
CA PRO A 221 -0.06 19.53 -2.35
C PRO A 221 1.23 18.77 -1.98
N SER A 222 2.24 19.53 -1.57
CA SER A 222 3.44 18.93 -0.97
C SER A 222 3.18 18.48 0.47
N LEU A 223 3.86 17.43 0.93
CA LEU A 223 3.72 16.95 2.32
C LEU A 223 4.04 18.06 3.35
N GLN A 224 5.01 18.92 3.04
CA GLN A 224 5.34 20.06 3.89
C GLN A 224 4.20 21.08 3.98
N ALA A 225 3.49 21.34 2.87
CA ALA A 225 2.34 22.24 2.88
C ALA A 225 1.20 21.66 3.72
N ILE A 226 0.90 20.36 3.54
CA ILE A 226 -0.10 19.63 4.35
C ILE A 226 0.25 19.75 5.84
N ARG A 227 1.50 19.42 6.23
CA ARG A 227 1.95 19.49 7.62
C ARG A 227 1.80 20.89 8.20
N LYS A 228 2.20 21.93 7.47
CA LYS A 228 2.08 23.33 7.94
C LYS A 228 0.62 23.76 8.10
N ALA A 229 -0.26 23.37 7.19
CA ALA A 229 -1.68 23.67 7.30
C ALA A 229 -2.31 22.97 8.52
N ALA A 230 -2.01 21.69 8.73
CA ALA A 230 -2.43 20.93 9.90
C ALA A 230 -1.90 21.54 11.21
N GLU A 231 -0.62 21.91 11.27
CA GLU A 231 -0.01 22.57 12.44
C GLU A 231 -0.67 23.93 12.75
N ALA A 232 -1.05 24.70 11.71
CA ALA A 232 -1.75 25.97 11.90
C ALA A 232 -3.16 25.77 12.47
N LEU A 233 -3.93 24.80 11.95
CA LEU A 233 -5.25 24.45 12.49
C LEU A 233 -5.15 23.90 13.92
N ALA A 234 -4.15 23.06 14.18
CA ALA A 234 -3.89 22.54 15.52
C ALA A 234 -3.55 23.65 16.52
N ALA A 235 -2.86 24.71 16.09
CA ALA A 235 -2.56 25.85 16.95
C ALA A 235 -3.80 26.69 17.29
N GLU A 236 -4.82 26.69 16.43
CA GLU A 236 -6.07 27.43 16.60
C GLU A 236 -7.09 26.66 17.46
N ALA A 237 -7.27 25.37 17.19
CA ALA A 237 -8.36 24.56 17.77
C ALA A 237 -7.91 23.23 18.42
N GLY A 238 -6.61 22.92 18.41
CA GLY A 238 -6.06 21.66 18.89
C GLY A 238 -6.03 20.56 17.81
N TRP A 239 -5.22 19.52 18.02
CA TRP A 239 -5.03 18.43 17.05
C TRP A 239 -6.28 17.57 16.81
N GLU A 240 -7.21 17.53 17.77
CA GLU A 240 -8.49 16.82 17.65
C GLU A 240 -9.43 17.45 16.63
N ALA A 241 -9.22 18.73 16.31
CA ALA A 241 -10.00 19.48 15.32
C ALA A 241 -9.38 19.45 13.91
N VAL A 242 -8.23 18.79 13.75
CA VAL A 242 -7.55 18.71 12.45
C VAL A 242 -8.10 17.55 11.65
N ASP A 243 -8.76 17.86 10.54
CA ASP A 243 -9.27 16.90 9.57
C ASP A 243 -8.89 17.28 8.13
N SER A 244 -9.21 16.39 7.19
CA SER A 244 -8.82 16.52 5.79
C SER A 244 -9.51 17.70 5.10
N ASP A 245 -10.75 18.00 5.48
CA ASP A 245 -11.56 19.07 4.90
C ASP A 245 -11.01 20.45 5.32
N GLY A 246 -10.80 20.67 6.62
CA GLY A 246 -10.22 21.92 7.13
C GLY A 246 -8.80 22.15 6.61
N VAL A 247 -7.99 21.08 6.50
CA VAL A 247 -6.66 21.17 5.88
C VAL A 247 -6.76 21.53 4.41
N ALA A 248 -7.74 21.02 3.66
CA ALA A 248 -7.91 21.32 2.25
C ALA A 248 -8.28 22.80 2.04
N GLU A 249 -9.24 23.32 2.81
CA GLU A 249 -9.61 24.73 2.81
C GLU A 249 -8.41 25.62 3.14
N ARG A 250 -7.69 25.32 4.23
CA ARG A 250 -6.49 26.08 4.63
C ARG A 250 -5.39 26.04 3.57
N LEU A 251 -5.23 24.92 2.86
CA LEU A 251 -4.28 24.81 1.76
C LEU A 251 -4.66 25.70 0.58
N LEU A 252 -5.92 25.75 0.18
CA LEU A 252 -6.38 26.62 -0.91
C LEU A 252 -6.26 28.10 -0.56
N GLU A 253 -6.55 28.47 0.68
CA GLU A 253 -6.39 29.84 1.18
C GLU A 253 -4.92 30.30 1.15
N THR A 254 -4.01 29.46 1.66
CA THR A 254 -2.59 29.82 1.82
C THR A 254 -1.75 29.57 0.57
N HIS A 255 -2.19 28.68 -0.31
CA HIS A 255 -1.51 28.32 -1.55
C HIS A 255 -2.50 28.29 -2.74
N PRO A 256 -3.03 29.44 -3.19
CA PRO A 256 -4.02 29.50 -4.27
C PRO A 256 -3.60 28.83 -5.58
N SER A 257 -2.29 28.68 -5.82
CA SER A 257 -1.74 27.94 -6.96
C SER A 257 -2.14 26.46 -7.00
N LEU A 258 -2.60 25.91 -5.88
CA LEU A 258 -3.10 24.54 -5.78
C LEU A 258 -4.49 24.37 -6.41
N GLN A 259 -5.26 25.43 -6.64
CA GLN A 259 -6.50 25.33 -7.42
C GLN A 259 -6.19 24.88 -8.85
N LYS A 260 -7.03 24.01 -9.41
CA LYS A 260 -6.92 23.57 -10.80
C LYS A 260 -7.31 24.66 -11.79
#